data_AF-A0A4S8QPD7-F1
#
_entry.id   AF-A0A4S8QPD7-F1
#
_cell.length_a   1.000
_cell.length_b   1.000
_cell.length_c   1.000
_cell.angle_alpha   90.00
_cell.angle_beta   90.00
_cell.angle_gamma   90.00
#
_symmetry.space_group_name_H-M   'P 1'
#
loop_
_entity.id
_entity.type
_entity.pdbx_description
1 polymer ?
#
loop_
_entity_poly.entity_id
_entity_poly.type
_entity_poly.pdbx_seq_one_letter_code
_entity_poly.pdbx_strand_id
1 'polypeptide(L)'
;MPNIDGDRIDKLGTDIESEVGDILVKANDVIPVFRTLDQTLYTSVDPSLAIAYTFATSYMSSMVEGAVECFTGLNTDLTETAKDWGKADEAAAKDLS
;
A
#
# COMPACT_ATOMS: atom_id res chain seq x y z
N MET A 1 31.75 -8.48 0.15
CA MET A 1 30.42 -7.94 -0.19
C MET A 1 29.71 -7.57 1.10
N PRO A 2 28.87 -6.52 1.13
CA PRO A 2 27.98 -6.29 2.28
C PRO A 2 27.14 -7.55 2.48
N ASN A 3 27.06 -8.06 3.70
CA ASN A 3 26.29 -9.26 4.02
C ASN A 3 24.81 -8.86 4.00
N ILE A 4 24.15 -9.04 2.86
CA ILE A 4 22.72 -8.78 2.72
C ILE A 4 21.99 -9.98 3.32
N ASP A 5 21.36 -9.74 4.47
CA ASP A 5 20.61 -10.73 5.23
C ASP A 5 19.21 -10.83 4.63
N GLY A 6 18.98 -11.88 3.82
CA GLY A 6 17.71 -12.13 3.14
C GLY A 6 16.53 -12.23 4.11
N ASP A 7 16.74 -12.84 5.29
CA ASP A 7 15.72 -12.97 6.33
C ASP A 7 15.29 -11.60 6.86
N ARG A 8 16.20 -10.62 6.89
CA ARG A 8 15.87 -9.23 7.26
C ARG A 8 15.09 -8.49 6.17
N ILE A 9 15.28 -8.82 4.89
CA ILE A 9 14.52 -8.24 3.79
C ILE A 9 13.10 -8.82 3.77
N ASP A 10 12.95 -10.13 3.91
CA ASP A 10 11.64 -10.79 3.97
C ASP A 10 10.85 -10.34 5.19
N LYS A 11 11.53 -10.19 6.34
CA LYS A 11 10.92 -9.64 7.54
C LYS A 11 10.47 -8.19 7.34
N LEU A 12 11.27 -7.37 6.68
CA LEU A 12 10.88 -5.98 6.38
C LEU A 12 9.64 -5.93 5.48
N GLY A 13 9.54 -6.78 4.46
CA GLY A 13 8.35 -6.90 3.62
C GLY A 13 7.11 -7.30 4.43
N THR A 14 7.26 -8.31 5.28
CA THR A 14 6.17 -8.79 6.17
C THR A 14 5.72 -7.71 7.17
N ASP A 15 6.66 -6.99 7.77
CA ASP A 15 6.37 -5.92 8.73
C ASP A 15 5.66 -4.74 8.04
N ILE A 16 6.09 -4.37 6.82
CA ILE A 16 5.42 -3.35 6.00
C ILE A 16 4.00 -3.81 5.63
N GLU A 17 3.83 -5.04 5.18
CA GLU A 17 2.52 -5.57 4.78
C GLU A 17 1.55 -5.65 5.96
N SER A 18 2.03 -6.03 7.15
CA SER A 18 1.23 -6.08 8.37
C SER A 18 0.82 -4.68 8.86
N GLU A 19 1.75 -3.73 8.95
CA GLU A 19 1.44 -2.41 9.50
C GLU A 19 0.68 -1.53 8.49
N VAL A 20 1.05 -1.60 7.21
CA VAL A 20 0.44 -0.78 6.17
C VAL A 20 -0.86 -1.41 5.67
N GLY A 21 -0.93 -2.74 5.55
CA GLY A 21 -2.16 -3.44 5.16
C GLY A 21 -3.33 -3.10 6.09
N ASP A 22 -3.09 -3.06 7.39
CA ASP A 22 -4.10 -2.66 8.39
C ASP A 22 -4.57 -1.21 8.21
N ILE A 23 -3.67 -0.30 7.85
CA ILE A 23 -4.02 1.11 7.59
C ILE A 23 -4.85 1.22 6.32
N LEU A 24 -4.50 0.46 5.28
CA LEU A 24 -5.20 0.45 4.01
C LEU A 24 -6.60 -0.16 4.11
N VAL A 25 -6.76 -1.25 4.88
CA VAL A 25 -8.07 -1.84 5.19
C VAL A 25 -8.96 -0.83 5.91
N LYS A 26 -8.43 -0.17 6.95
CA LYS A 26 -9.18 0.88 7.67
C LYS A 26 -9.54 2.06 6.77
N ALA A 27 -8.68 2.45 5.84
CA ALA A 27 -8.97 3.51 4.88
C ALA A 27 -10.08 3.09 3.91
N ASN A 28 -10.10 1.82 3.48
CA ASN A 28 -11.15 1.26 2.64
C ASN A 28 -12.52 1.27 3.32
N ASP A 29 -12.58 1.03 4.64
CA ASP A 29 -13.82 1.09 5.42
C ASP A 29 -14.40 2.51 5.56
N VAL A 30 -13.55 3.54 5.41
CA VAL A 30 -13.93 4.95 5.54
C VAL A 30 -14.51 5.52 4.23
N ILE A 31 -14.11 4.98 3.07
CA ILE A 31 -14.61 5.43 1.75
C ILE A 31 -16.15 5.31 1.61
N PRO A 32 -16.82 4.21 2.03
CA PRO A 32 -18.29 4.11 2.02
C PRO A 32 -18.99 5.14 2.92
N VAL A 33 -18.38 5.50 4.05
CA VAL A 33 -18.91 6.51 4.97
C VAL A 33 -18.94 7.89 4.29
N PHE A 34 -17.86 8.23 3.58
CA PHE A 34 -17.77 9.47 2.83
C PHE A 34 -18.82 9.58 1.71
N ARG A 35 -19.08 8.48 0.97
CA ARG A 35 -20.13 8.43 -0.07
C ARG A 35 -21.55 8.60 0.48
N THR A 36 -21.81 8.10 1.69
CA THR A 36 -23.13 8.23 2.33
C THR A 36 -23.41 9.66 2.78
N LEU A 37 -22.37 10.34 3.27
CA LEU A 37 -22.40 11.77 3.60
C LEU A 37 -22.56 12.65 2.35
N ASP A 38 -21.92 12.29 1.23
CA ASP A 38 -22.09 12.95 -0.09
C ASP A 38 -23.58 13.01 -0.48
N GLN A 39 -24.27 11.86 -0.46
CA GLN A 39 -25.70 11.79 -0.80
C GLN A 39 -26.58 12.64 0.12
N THR A 40 -26.23 12.72 1.41
CA THR A 40 -26.97 13.50 2.39
C THR A 40 -26.82 15.00 2.09
N LEU A 41 -25.61 15.45 1.79
CA LEU A 41 -25.30 16.85 1.51
C LEU A 41 -26.06 17.39 0.28
N TYR A 42 -26.20 16.61 -0.79
CA TYR A 42 -27.01 17.01 -1.96
C TYR A 42 -28.50 17.25 -1.65
N THR A 43 -29.00 16.74 -0.53
CA THR A 43 -30.41 16.91 -0.11
C THR A 43 -30.59 17.91 1.02
N SER A 44 -29.52 18.31 1.72
CA SER A 44 -29.60 19.07 2.98
C SER A 44 -28.76 20.35 3.05
N VAL A 45 -27.85 20.60 2.09
CA VAL A 45 -27.03 21.82 2.05
C VAL A 45 -27.03 22.48 0.67
N ASP A 46 -26.48 23.69 0.62
CA ASP A 46 -26.28 24.44 -0.62
C ASP A 46 -25.46 23.61 -1.65
N PRO A 47 -25.87 23.58 -2.93
CA PRO A 47 -25.20 22.79 -3.96
C PRO A 47 -23.68 23.04 -4.10
N SER A 48 -23.21 24.25 -3.80
CA SER A 48 -21.78 24.58 -3.86
C SER A 48 -20.97 23.83 -2.80
N LEU A 49 -21.54 23.61 -1.61
CA LEU A 49 -20.91 22.86 -0.53
C LEU A 49 -20.89 21.36 -0.83
N ALA A 50 -21.96 20.84 -1.45
CA ALA A 50 -22.01 19.46 -1.91
C ALA A 50 -20.91 19.17 -2.95
N ILE A 51 -20.73 20.08 -3.93
CA ILE A 51 -19.67 19.95 -4.96
C ILE A 51 -18.27 19.97 -4.32
N ALA A 52 -18.01 20.90 -3.40
CA ALA A 52 -16.71 20.98 -2.73
C ALA A 52 -16.40 19.72 -1.91
N TYR A 53 -17.42 19.18 -1.24
CA TYR A 53 -17.30 17.95 -0.48
C TYR A 53 -17.05 16.74 -1.40
N THR A 54 -17.82 16.57 -2.48
CA THR A 54 -17.62 15.50 -3.49
C THR A 54 -16.22 15.54 -4.11
N PHE A 55 -15.67 16.74 -4.35
CA PHE A 55 -14.30 16.87 -4.86
C PHE A 55 -13.27 16.41 -3.82
N ALA A 56 -13.44 16.81 -2.56
CA ALA A 56 -12.55 16.41 -1.47
C ALA A 56 -12.59 14.90 -1.20
N THR A 57 -13.78 14.28 -1.18
CA THR A 57 -13.94 12.83 -1.00
C THR A 57 -13.36 12.04 -2.16
N SER A 58 -13.57 12.50 -3.41
CA SER A 58 -12.98 11.87 -4.60
C SER A 58 -11.45 11.94 -4.57
N TYR A 59 -10.89 13.11 -4.24
CA TYR A 59 -9.44 13.30 -4.12
C TYR A 59 -8.82 12.38 -3.05
N MET A 60 -9.45 12.31 -1.88
CA MET A 60 -9.01 11.40 -0.81
C MET A 60 -9.07 9.93 -1.24
N SER A 61 -10.13 9.50 -1.93
CA SER A 61 -10.26 8.13 -2.42
C SER A 61 -9.10 7.77 -3.35
N SER A 62 -8.79 8.65 -4.31
CA SER A 62 -7.68 8.42 -5.24
C SER A 62 -6.30 8.42 -4.56
N MET A 63 -6.09 9.24 -3.54
CA MET A 63 -4.83 9.21 -2.77
C MET A 63 -4.66 7.91 -2.00
N VAL A 64 -5.73 7.40 -1.38
CA VAL A 64 -5.70 6.13 -0.65
C VAL A 64 -5.44 4.97 -1.62
N GLU A 65 -6.15 4.91 -2.75
CA GLU A 65 -5.93 3.90 -3.79
C GLU A 65 -4.48 3.92 -4.31
N GLY A 66 -3.94 5.10 -4.64
CA GLY A 66 -2.55 5.22 -5.10
C GLY A 66 -1.52 4.81 -4.04
N ALA A 67 -1.81 5.06 -2.76
CA ALA A 67 -0.96 4.57 -1.67
C ALA A 67 -0.98 3.03 -1.59
N VAL A 68 -2.15 2.39 -1.70
CA VAL A 68 -2.28 0.93 -1.74
C VAL A 68 -1.40 0.33 -2.84
N GLU A 69 -1.49 0.87 -4.06
CA GLU A 69 -0.73 0.39 -5.22
C GLU A 69 0.78 0.52 -4.98
N CYS A 70 1.22 1.65 -4.44
CA CYS A 70 2.63 1.91 -4.16
C CYS A 70 3.21 0.93 -3.13
N PHE A 71 2.50 0.67 -2.03
CA PHE A 71 2.95 -0.26 -1.01
C PHE A 71 2.94 -1.72 -1.48
N THR A 72 1.95 -2.09 -2.29
CA THR A 72 1.90 -3.42 -2.92
C THR A 72 3.09 -3.63 -3.87
N GLY A 73 3.42 -2.62 -4.68
CA GLY A 73 4.60 -2.64 -5.55
C GLY A 73 5.91 -2.76 -4.75
N LEU A 74 6.06 -1.96 -3.70
CA LEU A 74 7.23 -2.02 -2.83
C LEU A 74 7.43 -3.41 -2.20
N ASN A 75 6.37 -4.05 -1.72
CA ASN A 75 6.47 -5.38 -1.14
C ASN A 75 6.89 -6.44 -2.18
N THR A 76 6.38 -6.29 -3.40
CA THR A 76 6.77 -7.14 -4.54
C THR A 76 8.26 -7.00 -4.84
N ASP A 77 8.75 -5.76 -4.96
CA ASP A 77 10.16 -5.46 -5.23
C ASP A 77 11.09 -6.00 -4.14
N LEU A 78 10.69 -5.88 -2.86
CA LEU A 78 11.44 -6.41 -1.72
C LEU A 78 11.53 -7.94 -1.77
N THR A 79 10.42 -8.62 -2.05
CA THR A 79 10.35 -10.08 -2.15
C THR A 79 11.18 -10.60 -3.33
N GLU A 80 11.10 -9.93 -4.48
CA GLU A 80 11.92 -10.27 -5.66
C GLU A 80 13.41 -10.07 -5.38
N THR A 81 13.77 -8.99 -4.71
CA THR A 81 15.15 -8.70 -4.30
C THR A 81 15.69 -9.79 -3.38
N ALA A 82 14.94 -10.21 -2.36
CA ALA A 82 15.35 -11.29 -1.45
C ALA A 82 15.56 -12.61 -2.20
N LYS A 83 14.65 -12.95 -3.11
CA LYS A 83 14.72 -14.15 -3.94
C LYS A 83 15.94 -14.16 -4.86
N ASP A 84 16.26 -13.04 -5.50
CA ASP A 84 17.39 -12.95 -6.40
C ASP A 84 18.73 -12.99 -5.65
N TRP A 85 18.79 -12.43 -4.43
CA TRP A 85 19.94 -12.62 -3.54
C TRP A 85 20.13 -14.09 -3.14
N GLY A 86 19.07 -14.79 -2.75
CA GLY A 86 19.15 -16.22 -2.41
C GLY A 86 19.66 -17.09 -3.57
N LYS A 87 19.19 -16.83 -4.80
CA LYS A 87 19.70 -17.52 -6.00
C LYS A 87 21.18 -17.23 -6.26
N ALA A 88 21.61 -15.99 -6.07
CA ALA A 88 22.99 -15.59 -6.29
C ALA A 88 23.94 -16.25 -5.28
N ASP A 89 23.51 -16.36 -4.02
CA ASP A 89 24.28 -17.05 -2.96
C ASP A 89 24.37 -18.55 -3.23
N GLU A 90 23.26 -19.21 -3.59
CA GLU A 90 23.27 -20.62 -3.99
C GLU A 90 24.16 -20.91 -5.21
N ALA A 91 24.15 -20.00 -6.21
CA ALA A 91 25.00 -20.13 -7.39
C ALA A 91 26.48 -20.00 -7.03
N ALA A 92 26.84 -19.02 -6.19
CA ALA A 92 28.20 -18.84 -5.72
C ALA A 92 28.68 -20.02 -4.86
N ALA A 93 27.80 -20.59 -4.03
CA ALA A 93 28.10 -21.77 -3.21
C ALA A 93 28.37 -23.02 -4.07
N LYS A 94 27.65 -23.20 -5.18
CA LYS A 94 27.87 -24.29 -6.14
C LYS A 94 29.16 -24.14 -6.95
N ASP A 95 29.56 -22.91 -7.29
CA ASP A 95 30.82 -22.66 -8.00
C ASP A 95 32.05 -22.87 -7.10
N LEU A 96 31.87 -22.84 -5.77
CA LEU A 96 32.93 -23.05 -4.78
C LEU A 96 33.02 -24.50 -4.25
N SER A 97 32.10 -25.40 -4.64
CA SER A 97 32.05 -26.82 -4.27
C SER A 97 32.60 -27.74 -5.36
#